data_AF-A0A358D441-F1
#
_entry.id   AF-A0A358D441-F1
#
_cell.length_a   1.000
_cell.length_b   1.000
_cell.length_c   1.000
_cell.angle_alpha   90.00
_cell.angle_beta   90.00
_cell.angle_gamma   90.00
#
_symmetry.space_group_name_H-M   'P 1'
#
loop_
_entity.id
_entity.type
_entity.pdbx_description
1 polymer ?
#
loop_
_entity_poly.entity_id
_entity_poly.type
_entity_poly.pdbx_seq_one_letter_code
_entity_poly.pdbx_strand_id
1 'polypeptide(L)'
;MLIALKNFLVSISLAVLAVSCAGGLESGDSLATDTTVESISGSQEVTTTTSELVSESLFSLEALADGQSIAASFEGSGSADLGSLSVAAEYTLIIASNNGPLKVAIEDSDGSRVVYERPTGTGTGSHQTGELPQGNVTISVETAEEVAWLVAVTGQLAPGPEPSEDTTPATPKTVTETGAPGSGYNTLYIGHSFGLPFAERIEDFANNSEIDGHVQNIVFRGGNTNGNAEGLWNDETARAEIQAILDQGQTDLLIMICCPNDPRNPAAYWGIPKWVDYALAQNPETKFGLALPWLASPEQYPDAETFSNNWNMLHERLWLTVITNLRSRYPGTEFLDIPHGAAAVELRNRFEAGTLNDVSTLIGSDGAAIFRDEQGHPDNILHDLGTLVWLGLIYDVDLSIYPTGDPGNRISRYETDLREIAQLIVNEERER
;
A
#
# COMPACT_ATOMS: atom_id res chain seq x y z
N MET A 1 23.30 38.57 47.85
CA MET A 1 23.87 37.65 46.84
C MET A 1 23.06 36.38 46.91
N LEU A 2 21.89 36.39 46.26
CA LEU A 2 20.95 35.28 46.16
C LEU A 2 21.03 34.78 44.71
N ILE A 3 21.28 33.48 44.55
CA ILE A 3 21.32 32.82 43.25
C ILE A 3 19.88 32.40 42.92
N ALA A 4 19.33 33.01 41.88
CA ALA A 4 18.03 32.67 41.31
C ALA A 4 18.16 31.46 40.38
N LEU A 5 17.44 30.38 40.69
CA LEU A 5 17.23 29.26 39.76
C LEU A 5 15.89 29.49 39.06
N LYS A 6 15.93 29.72 37.75
CA LYS A 6 14.77 29.83 36.86
C LYS A 6 14.17 28.43 36.66
N ASN A 7 12.93 28.22 37.12
CA ASN A 7 12.13 27.08 36.70
C ASN A 7 11.64 27.31 35.26
N PHE A 8 12.03 26.44 34.34
CA PHE A 8 11.38 26.30 33.04
C PHE A 8 10.11 25.47 33.22
N LEU A 9 8.94 26.07 33.00
CA LEU A 9 7.71 25.30 32.75
C LEU A 9 7.73 24.85 31.28
N VAL A 10 7.81 23.55 31.05
CA VAL A 10 7.46 22.95 29.76
C VAL A 10 5.94 22.78 29.74
N SER A 11 5.26 23.54 28.90
CA SER A 11 3.83 23.34 28.62
C SER A 11 3.71 22.28 27.53
N ILE A 12 3.29 21.07 27.89
CA ILE A 12 2.87 20.05 26.92
C ILE A 12 1.43 20.41 26.54
N SER A 13 1.26 21.02 25.36
CA SER A 13 -0.06 21.16 24.74
C SER A 13 -0.43 19.83 24.11
N LEU A 14 -1.41 19.15 24.72
CA LEU A 14 -2.06 17.99 24.13
C LEU A 14 -3.03 18.49 23.05
N ALA A 15 -2.58 18.52 21.79
CA ALA A 15 -3.45 18.83 20.66
C ALA A 15 -4.29 17.59 20.32
N VAL A 16 -5.58 17.65 20.65
CA VAL A 16 -6.58 16.71 20.13
C VAL A 16 -6.79 17.06 18.66
N LEU A 17 -6.32 16.21 17.74
CA LEU A 17 -6.65 16.30 16.32
C LEU A 17 -8.10 15.86 16.11
N ALA A 18 -9.01 16.82 16.02
CA ALA A 18 -10.29 16.62 15.38
C ALA A 18 -10.12 16.83 13.86
N VAL A 19 -10.31 15.78 13.07
CA VAL A 19 -10.57 15.94 11.63
C VAL A 19 -12.01 16.42 11.50
N SER A 20 -12.20 17.67 11.05
CA SER A 20 -13.52 18.21 10.73
C SER A 20 -13.50 18.82 9.35
N CYS A 21 -14.31 18.24 8.46
CA CYS A 21 -14.69 18.82 7.17
C CYS A 21 -15.79 19.87 7.39
N ALA A 22 -15.72 20.96 6.62
CA ALA A 22 -16.53 22.16 6.74
C ALA A 22 -18.06 21.94 6.64
N GLY A 23 -18.80 22.67 7.48
CA GLY A 23 -20.24 22.88 7.32
C GLY A 23 -20.79 23.97 8.26
N GLY A 24 -21.26 25.08 7.67
CA GLY A 24 -22.41 25.89 8.13
C GLY A 24 -22.37 26.64 9.48
N LEU A 25 -22.43 27.97 9.41
CA LEU A 25 -22.72 28.92 10.50
C LEU A 25 -23.98 28.57 11.32
N GLU A 26 -23.92 28.70 12.65
CA GLU A 26 -24.81 29.58 13.45
C GLU A 26 -24.40 29.64 14.94
N SER A 27 -24.74 30.77 15.56
CA SER A 27 -24.34 31.29 16.88
C SER A 27 -24.97 30.59 18.09
N GLY A 28 -24.26 30.58 19.23
CA GLY A 28 -24.86 30.31 20.54
C GLY A 28 -23.87 30.35 21.70
N ASP A 29 -24.24 31.03 22.78
CA ASP A 29 -23.42 31.58 23.85
C ASP A 29 -23.22 30.64 25.07
N SER A 30 -22.11 30.89 25.78
CA SER A 30 -21.95 30.86 27.24
C SER A 30 -21.51 29.60 28.04
N LEU A 31 -20.61 29.95 28.97
CA LEU A 31 -20.48 29.55 30.39
C LEU A 31 -19.52 28.42 30.80
N ALA A 32 -18.55 28.88 31.59
CA ALA A 32 -17.52 28.17 32.31
C ALA A 32 -18.03 27.37 33.52
N THR A 33 -17.26 26.35 33.91
CA THR A 33 -17.00 26.05 35.33
C THR A 33 -15.70 25.27 35.51
N ASP A 34 -14.88 25.82 36.39
CA ASP A 34 -13.70 25.33 37.08
C ASP A 34 -14.06 24.20 38.06
N THR A 35 -13.20 23.18 38.25
CA THR A 35 -13.02 22.43 39.52
C THR A 35 -11.75 21.56 39.50
N THR A 36 -10.72 22.07 40.17
CA THR A 36 -9.71 21.45 41.06
C THR A 36 -9.17 20.01 40.87
N VAL A 37 -7.83 20.02 40.89
CA VAL A 37 -6.77 19.02 41.14
C VAL A 37 -6.99 18.07 42.33
N GLU A 38 -6.61 16.79 42.14
CA GLU A 38 -6.08 15.95 43.22
C GLU A 38 -4.74 15.32 42.78
N SER A 39 -3.75 15.45 43.66
CA SER A 39 -2.36 15.00 43.52
C SER A 39 -2.15 13.67 44.25
N ILE A 40 -1.49 12.70 43.61
CA ILE A 40 -0.84 11.59 44.33
C ILE A 40 0.61 11.47 43.84
N SER A 41 1.51 11.64 44.80
CA SER A 41 2.95 11.49 44.70
C SER A 41 3.34 10.01 44.77
N GLY A 42 4.16 9.55 43.84
CA GLY A 42 4.75 8.21 43.86
C GLY A 42 6.01 8.15 43.00
N SER A 43 7.15 8.42 43.62
CA SER A 43 8.48 8.32 43.03
C SER A 43 8.82 6.84 42.80
N GLN A 44 9.25 6.45 41.60
CA GLN A 44 10.09 5.26 41.45
C GLN A 44 11.06 5.40 40.26
N GLU A 45 12.29 5.00 40.56
CA GLU A 45 13.50 5.12 39.74
C GLU A 45 13.40 4.37 38.42
N VAL A 46 13.95 5.03 37.39
CA VAL A 46 14.29 4.47 36.09
C VAL A 46 15.35 3.39 36.28
N THR A 47 15.00 2.15 35.97
CA THR A 47 15.97 1.09 35.69
C THR A 47 15.70 0.56 34.30
N THR A 48 16.59 0.89 33.37
CA THR A 48 16.58 0.44 31.98
C THR A 48 16.67 -1.08 31.95
N THR A 49 15.62 -1.75 31.48
CA THR A 49 15.70 -3.15 31.06
C THR A 49 15.06 -3.26 29.70
N THR A 50 15.89 -3.47 28.69
CA THR A 50 15.49 -3.94 27.36
C THR A 50 14.73 -5.24 27.54
N SER A 51 13.42 -5.21 27.28
CA SER A 51 12.57 -6.39 27.24
C SER A 51 12.01 -6.48 25.83
N GLU A 52 12.48 -7.47 25.06
CA GLU A 52 11.81 -7.94 23.86
C GLU A 52 10.36 -8.26 24.22
N LEU A 53 9.40 -7.57 23.60
CA LEU A 53 8.00 -7.95 23.64
C LEU A 53 7.80 -9.08 22.63
N VAL A 54 7.86 -10.31 23.12
CA VAL A 54 7.27 -11.46 22.43
C VAL A 54 5.75 -11.30 22.54
N SER A 55 5.08 -11.07 21.42
CA SER A 55 3.62 -11.11 21.35
C SER A 55 3.17 -12.57 21.54
N GLU A 56 2.81 -12.95 22.77
CA GLU A 56 2.18 -14.25 23.01
C GLU A 56 0.77 -14.24 22.40
N SER A 57 0.51 -15.12 21.42
CA SER A 57 -0.84 -15.33 20.88
C SER A 57 -1.76 -15.83 22.00
N LEU A 58 -2.91 -15.17 22.16
CA LEU A 58 -3.88 -15.43 23.23
C LEU A 58 -4.54 -16.83 23.14
N PHE A 59 -4.43 -17.47 21.98
CA PHE A 59 -5.06 -18.76 21.69
C PHE A 59 -4.03 -19.71 21.10
N SER A 60 -3.83 -20.88 21.73
CA SER A 60 -3.01 -21.92 21.13
C SER A 60 -3.80 -22.61 20.02
N LEU A 61 -3.50 -22.28 18.77
CA LEU A 61 -4.10 -22.93 17.59
C LEU A 61 -3.89 -24.45 17.62
N GLU A 62 -2.71 -24.92 18.06
CA GLU A 62 -2.39 -26.34 18.16
C GLU A 62 -3.27 -27.05 19.20
N ALA A 63 -3.52 -26.42 20.36
CA ALA A 63 -4.43 -26.97 21.37
C ALA A 63 -5.90 -26.94 20.93
N LEU A 64 -6.29 -25.93 20.15
CA LEU A 64 -7.65 -25.80 19.62
C LEU A 64 -7.94 -26.75 18.46
N ALA A 65 -6.94 -27.04 17.63
CA ALA A 65 -7.04 -27.94 16.50
C ALA A 65 -7.11 -29.41 16.91
N ASP A 66 -6.63 -29.79 18.10
CA ASP A 66 -6.63 -31.17 18.64
C ASP A 66 -6.14 -32.22 17.62
N GLY A 67 -5.09 -31.88 16.87
CA GLY A 67 -4.50 -32.74 15.83
C GLY A 67 -5.23 -32.76 14.49
N GLN A 68 -6.28 -31.95 14.29
CA GLN A 68 -6.93 -31.76 12.99
C GLN A 68 -6.04 -30.95 12.03
N SER A 69 -6.11 -31.28 10.74
CA SER A 69 -5.42 -30.52 9.70
C SER A 69 -6.08 -29.15 9.53
N ILE A 70 -5.28 -28.09 9.60
CA ILE A 70 -5.74 -26.70 9.42
C ILE A 70 -5.37 -26.24 8.01
N ALA A 71 -6.38 -25.85 7.23
CA ALA A 71 -6.25 -25.29 5.89
C ALA A 71 -5.82 -23.82 5.93
N ALA A 72 -6.36 -23.07 6.90
CA ALA A 72 -6.07 -21.66 7.14
C ALA A 72 -6.44 -21.28 8.58
N SER A 73 -5.76 -20.29 9.14
CA SER A 73 -6.10 -19.72 10.44
C SER A 73 -5.96 -18.21 10.42
N PHE A 74 -6.86 -17.53 11.11
CA PHE A 74 -6.94 -16.08 11.22
C PHE A 74 -7.02 -15.72 12.70
N GLU A 75 -6.29 -14.70 13.13
CA GLU A 75 -6.42 -14.12 14.46
C GLU A 75 -6.58 -12.61 14.33
N GLY A 76 -7.30 -12.00 15.26
CA GLY A 76 -7.57 -10.57 15.23
C GLY A 76 -8.36 -10.10 16.44
N SER A 77 -8.68 -8.80 16.44
CA SER A 77 -9.60 -8.19 17.39
C SER A 77 -10.55 -7.25 16.66
N GLY A 78 -11.74 -7.03 17.20
CA GLY A 78 -12.76 -6.25 16.50
C GLY A 78 -13.33 -6.99 15.29
N SER A 79 -14.24 -6.32 14.57
CA SER A 79 -14.89 -6.91 13.40
C SER A 79 -13.93 -6.99 12.21
N ALA A 80 -14.00 -8.08 11.44
CA ALA A 80 -13.15 -8.29 10.27
C ALA A 80 -13.80 -9.23 9.24
N ASP A 81 -13.55 -8.98 7.96
CA ASP A 81 -13.83 -9.92 6.88
C ASP A 81 -12.54 -10.68 6.54
N LEU A 82 -12.58 -12.01 6.63
CA LEU A 82 -11.39 -12.87 6.52
C LEU A 82 -11.07 -13.28 5.07
N GLY A 83 -11.85 -12.76 4.12
CA GLY A 83 -11.70 -13.03 2.70
C GLY A 83 -12.28 -14.38 2.27
N SER A 84 -12.11 -14.68 0.98
CA SER A 84 -12.62 -15.91 0.36
C SER A 84 -11.55 -16.99 0.28
N LEU A 85 -11.93 -18.21 0.61
CA LEU A 85 -11.09 -19.41 0.55
C LEU A 85 -11.82 -20.52 -0.19
N SER A 86 -11.08 -21.31 -0.98
CA SER A 86 -11.60 -22.49 -1.67
C SER A 86 -11.16 -23.73 -0.93
N VAL A 87 -12.10 -24.51 -0.41
CA VAL A 87 -11.83 -25.70 0.40
C VAL A 87 -12.16 -26.94 -0.43
N ALA A 88 -11.19 -27.87 -0.51
CA ALA A 88 -11.20 -29.05 -1.37
C ALA A 88 -12.10 -30.19 -0.88
N ALA A 89 -12.57 -30.10 0.36
CA ALA A 89 -13.37 -31.09 1.05
C ALA A 89 -14.27 -30.39 2.09
N GLU A 90 -15.18 -31.15 2.70
CA GLU A 90 -15.97 -30.66 3.83
C GLU A 90 -15.05 -30.21 4.97
N TYR A 91 -15.39 -29.08 5.59
CA TYR A 91 -14.56 -28.43 6.60
C TYR A 91 -15.41 -28.00 7.80
N THR A 92 -14.74 -27.63 8.88
CA THR A 92 -15.36 -27.02 10.06
C THR A 92 -14.62 -25.74 10.40
N LEU A 93 -15.28 -24.80 11.08
CA LEU A 93 -14.62 -23.65 11.67
C LEU A 93 -14.39 -23.90 13.16
N ILE A 94 -13.15 -23.73 13.60
CA ILE A 94 -12.78 -23.66 15.01
C ILE A 94 -12.66 -22.18 15.37
N ILE A 95 -13.53 -21.72 16.25
CA ILE A 95 -13.69 -20.31 16.60
C ILE A 95 -13.36 -20.17 18.08
N ALA A 96 -12.45 -19.29 18.44
CA ALA A 96 -12.13 -18.94 19.82
C ALA A 96 -12.19 -17.44 20.04
N SER A 97 -12.55 -17.01 21.25
CA SER A 97 -12.53 -15.60 21.65
C SER A 97 -12.28 -15.42 23.14
N ASN A 98 -11.69 -14.27 23.50
CA ASN A 98 -11.37 -13.94 24.89
C ASN A 98 -12.59 -13.41 25.65
N ASN A 99 -13.62 -12.92 24.96
CA ASN A 99 -14.89 -12.39 25.48
C ASN A 99 -15.99 -12.52 24.40
N GLY A 100 -17.21 -12.10 24.72
CA GLY A 100 -18.28 -11.81 23.74
C GLY A 100 -18.78 -10.37 23.90
N PRO A 101 -19.51 -9.82 22.92
CA PRO A 101 -20.24 -10.53 21.87
C PRO A 101 -19.33 -10.94 20.70
N LEU A 102 -19.59 -12.07 20.05
CA LEU A 102 -18.89 -12.48 18.82
C LEU A 102 -19.89 -13.12 17.88
N LYS A 103 -19.87 -12.75 16.61
CA LYS A 103 -20.66 -13.39 15.57
C LYS A 103 -19.75 -13.78 14.43
N VAL A 104 -19.87 -15.02 13.96
CA VAL A 104 -19.14 -15.50 12.78
C VAL A 104 -20.16 -15.91 11.74
N ALA A 105 -20.04 -15.33 10.55
CA ALA A 105 -20.86 -15.64 9.40
C ALA A 105 -20.02 -16.16 8.25
N ILE A 106 -20.66 -16.94 7.38
CA ILE A 106 -20.07 -17.39 6.13
C ILE A 106 -20.98 -17.06 4.96
N GLU A 107 -20.37 -16.87 3.79
CA GLU A 107 -21.06 -16.81 2.50
C GLU A 107 -20.43 -17.83 1.55
N ASP A 108 -21.20 -18.85 1.18
CA ASP A 108 -20.82 -19.90 0.22
C ASP A 108 -21.92 -20.05 -0.86
N SER A 109 -21.90 -21.15 -1.62
CA SER A 109 -22.90 -21.42 -2.66
C SER A 109 -24.35 -21.52 -2.14
N ASP A 110 -24.54 -21.82 -0.85
CA ASP A 110 -25.86 -21.90 -0.21
C ASP A 110 -26.33 -20.54 0.33
N GLY A 111 -25.51 -19.50 0.17
CA GLY A 111 -25.79 -18.12 0.58
C GLY A 111 -25.26 -17.76 1.96
N SER A 112 -25.42 -16.49 2.32
CA SER A 112 -24.90 -15.95 3.57
C SER A 112 -25.68 -16.44 4.79
N ARG A 113 -24.97 -16.96 5.81
CA ARG A 113 -25.55 -17.41 7.09
C ARG A 113 -24.59 -17.26 8.26
N VAL A 114 -25.15 -17.04 9.43
CA VAL A 114 -24.42 -16.98 10.71
C VAL A 114 -24.19 -18.41 11.20
N VAL A 115 -22.94 -18.78 11.42
CA VAL A 115 -22.55 -20.14 11.85
C VAL A 115 -22.18 -20.20 13.33
N TYR A 116 -21.89 -19.06 13.95
CA TYR A 116 -21.67 -18.96 15.39
C TYR A 116 -22.10 -17.59 15.92
N GLU A 117 -22.73 -17.59 17.09
CA GLU A 117 -23.05 -16.38 17.81
C GLU A 117 -22.82 -16.60 19.31
N ARG A 118 -22.04 -15.71 19.91
CA ARG A 118 -21.72 -15.64 21.32
C ARG A 118 -22.27 -14.34 21.89
N PRO A 119 -23.18 -14.39 22.88
CA PRO A 119 -23.66 -13.18 23.55
C PRO A 119 -22.56 -12.45 24.32
N THR A 120 -22.84 -11.21 24.74
CA THR A 120 -21.95 -10.43 25.61
C THR A 120 -21.61 -11.17 26.89
N GLY A 121 -20.32 -11.26 27.22
CA GLY A 121 -19.86 -11.95 28.42
C GLY A 121 -18.35 -12.00 28.52
N THR A 122 -17.85 -12.24 29.73
CA THR A 122 -16.40 -12.26 30.02
C THR A 122 -15.84 -13.68 30.02
N GLY A 123 -14.60 -13.85 29.57
CA GLY A 123 -13.83 -15.10 29.67
C GLY A 123 -13.65 -15.82 28.33
N THR A 124 -12.63 -16.67 28.24
CA THR A 124 -12.29 -17.37 27.00
C THR A 124 -13.31 -18.46 26.66
N GLY A 125 -13.67 -18.59 25.40
CA GLY A 125 -14.52 -19.68 24.91
C GLY A 125 -14.11 -20.11 23.51
N SER A 126 -14.30 -21.39 23.20
CA SER A 126 -14.13 -21.94 21.86
C SER A 126 -15.36 -22.73 21.41
N HIS A 127 -15.55 -22.80 20.10
CA HIS A 127 -16.62 -23.53 19.44
C HIS A 127 -16.12 -24.11 18.12
N GLN A 128 -16.54 -25.33 17.81
CA GLN A 128 -16.36 -25.92 16.49
C GLN A 128 -17.72 -26.09 15.84
N THR A 129 -17.87 -25.59 14.62
CA THR A 129 -19.12 -25.74 13.85
C THR A 129 -19.35 -27.19 13.45
N GLY A 130 -20.56 -27.51 13.00
CA GLY A 130 -20.78 -28.72 12.20
C GLY A 130 -20.03 -28.68 10.86
N GLU A 131 -20.05 -29.78 10.13
CA GLU A 131 -19.46 -29.89 8.79
C GLU A 131 -20.13 -28.91 7.82
N LEU A 132 -19.31 -28.20 7.07
CA LEU A 132 -19.67 -27.22 6.06
C LEU A 132 -19.23 -27.72 4.68
N PRO A 133 -20.02 -27.45 3.63
CA PRO A 133 -19.78 -28.02 2.30
C PRO A 133 -18.50 -27.46 1.67
N GLN A 134 -17.81 -28.31 0.92
CA GLN A 134 -16.64 -27.90 0.12
C GLN A 134 -16.98 -26.81 -0.90
N GLY A 135 -15.99 -26.03 -1.32
CA GLY A 135 -16.15 -24.97 -2.32
C GLY A 135 -15.63 -23.63 -1.83
N ASN A 136 -16.04 -22.55 -2.51
CA ASN A 136 -15.65 -21.20 -2.14
C ASN A 136 -16.50 -20.71 -0.97
N VAL A 137 -15.85 -20.28 0.10
CA VAL A 137 -16.49 -19.66 1.26
C VAL A 137 -15.79 -18.35 1.59
N THR A 138 -16.57 -17.33 1.94
CA THR A 138 -16.09 -16.11 2.60
C THR A 138 -16.47 -16.15 4.06
N ILE A 139 -15.56 -15.81 4.97
CA ILE A 139 -15.83 -15.80 6.42
C ILE A 139 -15.76 -14.37 6.94
N SER A 140 -16.70 -13.97 7.79
CA SER A 140 -16.69 -12.68 8.46
C SER A 140 -16.92 -12.82 9.96
N VAL A 141 -16.34 -11.89 10.71
CA VAL A 141 -16.39 -11.80 12.17
C VAL A 141 -16.93 -10.43 12.55
N GLU A 142 -18.00 -10.40 13.34
CA GLU A 142 -18.60 -9.18 13.88
C GLU A 142 -18.49 -9.20 15.41
N THR A 143 -17.78 -8.23 15.97
CA THR A 143 -17.51 -8.12 17.40
C THR A 143 -17.04 -6.72 17.79
N ALA A 144 -16.97 -6.45 19.10
CA ALA A 144 -16.42 -5.22 19.66
C ALA A 144 -14.88 -5.18 19.54
N GLU A 145 -14.29 -3.99 19.43
CA GLU A 145 -12.86 -3.78 19.14
C GLU A 145 -11.93 -4.47 20.14
N GLU A 146 -12.35 -4.58 21.40
CA GLU A 146 -11.60 -5.17 22.50
C GLU A 146 -11.67 -6.72 22.56
N VAL A 147 -12.53 -7.34 21.75
CA VAL A 147 -12.68 -8.80 21.71
C VAL A 147 -11.67 -9.37 20.72
N ALA A 148 -10.70 -10.10 21.25
CA ALA A 148 -9.75 -10.86 20.44
C ALA A 148 -10.33 -12.24 20.13
N TRP A 149 -10.09 -12.72 18.91
CA TRP A 149 -10.60 -13.98 18.40
C TRP A 149 -9.58 -14.68 17.50
N LEU A 150 -9.80 -15.99 17.36
CA LEU A 150 -9.12 -16.85 16.40
C LEU A 150 -10.17 -17.66 15.64
N VAL A 151 -10.06 -17.72 14.32
CA VAL A 151 -10.89 -18.57 13.45
C VAL A 151 -9.95 -19.44 12.63
N ALA A 152 -10.08 -20.77 12.76
CA ALA A 152 -9.33 -21.73 11.97
C ALA A 152 -10.28 -22.58 11.12
N VAL A 153 -9.89 -22.78 9.86
CA VAL A 153 -10.60 -23.61 8.88
C VAL A 153 -9.90 -24.96 8.83
N THR A 154 -10.62 -26.04 9.09
CA THR A 154 -10.05 -27.40 8.99
C THR A 154 -10.01 -27.89 7.54
N GLY A 155 -9.22 -28.93 7.28
CA GLY A 155 -9.17 -29.61 5.98
C GLY A 155 -8.06 -29.10 5.06
N GLN A 156 -8.31 -29.11 3.75
CA GLN A 156 -7.32 -28.81 2.71
C GLN A 156 -7.89 -27.78 1.72
N LEU A 157 -7.09 -26.80 1.32
CA LEU A 157 -7.49 -25.84 0.28
C LEU A 157 -7.55 -26.52 -1.09
N ALA A 158 -8.52 -26.13 -1.91
CA ALA A 158 -8.63 -26.61 -3.28
C ALA A 158 -7.44 -26.11 -4.11
N PRO A 159 -6.80 -26.97 -4.93
CA PRO A 159 -5.86 -26.50 -5.92
C PRO A 159 -6.57 -25.54 -6.88
N GLY A 160 -5.90 -24.44 -7.24
CA GLY A 160 -6.44 -23.45 -8.18
C GLY A 160 -6.91 -24.09 -9.49
N PRO A 161 -7.88 -23.48 -10.20
CA PRO A 161 -8.54 -24.14 -11.32
C PRO A 161 -7.53 -24.51 -12.41
N GLU A 162 -7.36 -25.80 -12.67
CA GLU A 162 -6.58 -26.25 -13.82
C GLU A 162 -7.29 -25.91 -15.14
N PRO A 163 -6.55 -25.55 -16.21
CA PRO A 163 -7.16 -25.13 -17.47
C PRO A 163 -7.84 -26.32 -18.17
N SER A 164 -9.08 -26.11 -18.62
CA SER A 164 -9.85 -27.08 -19.41
C SER A 164 -9.25 -27.25 -20.81
N GLU A 165 -8.81 -28.47 -21.13
CA GLU A 165 -8.41 -28.88 -22.48
C GLU A 165 -9.64 -29.02 -23.41
N ASP A 166 -9.87 -28.05 -24.31
CA ASP A 166 -10.44 -28.35 -25.64
C ASP A 166 -10.17 -27.21 -26.64
N THR A 167 -9.19 -27.40 -27.53
CA THR A 167 -9.28 -27.30 -29.00
C THR A 167 -7.94 -26.93 -29.66
N THR A 168 -7.33 -27.96 -30.27
CA THR A 168 -6.50 -27.97 -31.50
C THR A 168 -5.17 -27.18 -31.54
N PRO A 169 -4.03 -27.81 -31.89
CA PRO A 169 -2.70 -27.25 -31.64
C PRO A 169 -2.30 -26.21 -32.69
N ALA A 170 -2.08 -24.97 -32.24
CA ALA A 170 -1.22 -24.04 -32.94
C ALA A 170 0.24 -24.52 -32.82
N THR A 171 0.94 -24.49 -33.94
CA THR A 171 2.35 -24.86 -34.11
C THR A 171 3.22 -24.18 -33.04
N PRO A 172 4.19 -24.89 -32.42
CA PRO A 172 5.03 -24.31 -31.39
C PRO A 172 5.83 -23.15 -31.96
N LYS A 173 5.44 -21.92 -31.60
CA LYS A 173 6.32 -20.77 -31.70
C LYS A 173 7.41 -20.98 -30.66
N THR A 174 8.62 -21.09 -31.19
CA THR A 174 9.89 -21.00 -30.51
C THR A 174 9.80 -20.08 -29.30
N VAL A 175 10.13 -20.64 -28.13
CA VAL A 175 10.52 -19.91 -26.93
C VAL A 175 11.54 -18.87 -27.38
N THR A 176 11.10 -17.62 -27.48
CA THR A 176 12.04 -16.51 -27.51
C THR A 176 12.30 -16.27 -26.04
N GLU A 177 13.50 -16.67 -25.62
CA GLU A 177 14.08 -16.25 -24.36
C GLU A 177 13.73 -14.78 -24.10
N THR A 178 13.28 -14.51 -22.87
CA THR A 178 13.60 -13.30 -22.08
C THR A 178 14.25 -12.19 -22.90
N GLY A 179 13.51 -11.08 -23.07
CA GLY A 179 14.00 -9.87 -23.70
C GLY A 179 15.44 -9.59 -23.31
N ALA A 180 16.31 -9.53 -24.33
CA ALA A 180 17.69 -9.12 -24.13
C ALA A 180 17.72 -7.75 -23.44
N PRO A 181 18.74 -7.45 -22.61
CA PRO A 181 18.94 -6.10 -22.09
C PRO A 181 18.87 -5.09 -23.24
N GLY A 182 17.87 -4.20 -23.19
CA GLY A 182 17.59 -3.20 -24.23
C GLY A 182 16.19 -3.21 -24.86
N SER A 183 15.31 -4.19 -24.58
CA SER A 183 13.92 -4.16 -25.06
C SER A 183 12.97 -3.52 -24.04
N GLY A 184 12.21 -2.50 -24.46
CA GLY A 184 11.15 -1.87 -23.69
C GLY A 184 9.91 -2.77 -23.50
N TYR A 185 8.97 -2.28 -22.70
CA TYR A 185 7.74 -3.01 -22.34
C TYR A 185 6.53 -2.37 -23.01
N ASN A 186 5.58 -3.18 -23.47
CA ASN A 186 4.20 -2.72 -23.69
C ASN A 186 3.50 -2.58 -22.32
N THR A 187 3.45 -1.34 -21.87
CA THR A 187 3.05 -0.99 -20.51
C THR A 187 1.60 -0.53 -20.47
N LEU A 188 0.86 -0.99 -19.47
CA LEU A 188 -0.42 -0.38 -19.08
C LEU A 188 -0.21 0.35 -17.76
N TYR A 189 -0.39 1.66 -17.74
CA TYR A 189 -0.51 2.44 -16.52
C TYR A 189 -1.98 2.66 -16.19
N ILE A 190 -2.37 2.35 -14.95
CA ILE A 190 -3.68 2.70 -14.41
C ILE A 190 -3.50 3.53 -13.14
N GLY A 191 -4.18 4.68 -13.06
CA GLY A 191 -3.94 5.54 -11.91
C GLY A 191 -4.60 6.91 -11.87
N HIS A 192 -4.01 7.77 -11.06
CA HIS A 192 -4.40 9.16 -10.79
C HIS A 192 -3.20 10.13 -10.92
N SER A 193 -3.41 11.38 -10.53
CA SER A 193 -2.57 12.53 -10.90
C SER A 193 -1.17 12.54 -10.27
N PHE A 194 -0.91 11.67 -9.29
CA PHE A 194 0.40 11.53 -8.64
C PHE A 194 1.31 10.51 -9.35
N GLY A 195 0.76 9.72 -10.29
CA GLY A 195 1.55 8.83 -11.16
C GLY A 195 1.50 9.25 -12.63
N LEU A 196 0.40 9.86 -13.08
CA LEU A 196 0.19 10.25 -14.48
C LEU A 196 1.39 10.99 -15.11
N PRO A 197 2.00 12.01 -14.47
CA PRO A 197 3.10 12.73 -15.10
C PRO A 197 4.30 11.83 -15.43
N PHE A 198 4.58 10.84 -14.59
CA PHE A 198 5.70 9.91 -14.78
C PHE A 198 5.39 8.90 -15.88
N ALA A 199 4.15 8.37 -15.90
CA ALA A 199 3.67 7.51 -16.98
C ALA A 199 3.77 8.23 -18.33
N GLU A 200 3.22 9.45 -18.47
CA GLU A 200 3.28 10.23 -19.72
C GLU A 200 4.70 10.48 -20.26
N ARG A 201 5.73 10.23 -19.44
CA ARG A 201 7.09 10.65 -19.72
C ARG A 201 8.12 9.54 -19.77
N ILE A 202 7.80 8.37 -19.21
CA ILE A 202 8.76 7.27 -19.14
C ILE A 202 9.18 6.79 -20.54
N GLU A 203 8.31 6.90 -21.54
CA GLU A 203 8.61 6.57 -22.94
C GLU A 203 9.78 7.40 -23.49
N ASP A 204 9.75 8.72 -23.28
CA ASP A 204 10.86 9.61 -23.69
C ASP A 204 12.17 9.24 -22.97
N PHE A 205 12.08 8.89 -21.68
CA PHE A 205 13.25 8.53 -20.88
C PHE A 205 13.84 7.17 -21.28
N ALA A 206 12.97 6.21 -21.61
CA ALA A 206 13.35 4.90 -22.12
C ALA A 206 14.06 5.04 -23.48
N ASN A 207 13.46 5.77 -24.42
CA ASN A 207 14.06 6.03 -25.73
C ASN A 207 15.43 6.72 -25.62
N ASN A 208 15.55 7.71 -24.73
CA ASN A 208 16.82 8.40 -24.45
C ASN A 208 17.86 7.54 -23.72
N SER A 209 17.47 6.36 -23.24
CA SER A 209 18.34 5.39 -22.59
C SER A 209 18.59 4.16 -23.46
N GLU A 210 18.32 4.27 -24.78
CA GLU A 210 18.49 3.18 -25.75
C GLU A 210 17.63 1.93 -25.42
N ILE A 211 16.51 2.15 -24.72
CA ILE A 211 15.50 1.13 -24.47
C ILE A 211 14.47 1.21 -25.58
N ASP A 212 14.66 0.39 -26.60
CA ASP A 212 13.80 0.38 -27.78
C ASP A 212 12.52 -0.41 -27.51
N GLY A 213 11.37 0.16 -27.86
CA GLY A 213 10.08 -0.55 -27.83
C GLY A 213 9.27 -0.40 -26.55
N HIS A 214 9.60 0.56 -25.68
CA HIS A 214 8.65 0.99 -24.67
C HIS A 214 7.45 1.62 -25.38
N VAL A 215 6.26 1.10 -25.13
CA VAL A 215 4.99 1.71 -25.55
C VAL A 215 4.05 1.65 -24.37
N GLN A 216 3.07 2.55 -24.32
CA GLN A 216 2.18 2.58 -23.18
C GLN A 216 0.73 2.93 -23.50
N ASN A 217 -0.17 2.34 -22.72
CA ASN A 217 -1.55 2.75 -22.58
C ASN A 217 -1.74 3.35 -21.18
N ILE A 218 -2.50 4.44 -21.08
CA ILE A 218 -2.73 5.17 -19.82
C ILE A 218 -4.23 5.24 -19.58
N VAL A 219 -4.71 4.62 -18.50
CA VAL A 219 -6.09 4.81 -18.00
C VAL A 219 -6.05 5.64 -16.73
N PHE A 220 -6.50 6.88 -16.86
CA PHE A 220 -6.45 7.87 -15.78
C PHE A 220 -7.84 8.19 -15.23
N ARG A 221 -7.95 8.26 -13.91
CA ARG A 221 -9.07 8.91 -13.21
C ARG A 221 -8.52 9.84 -12.12
N GLY A 222 -9.10 11.04 -12.02
CA GLY A 222 -8.64 12.06 -11.07
C GLY A 222 -9.00 11.71 -9.62
N GLY A 223 -8.06 11.98 -8.71
CA GLY A 223 -8.23 11.82 -7.26
C GLY A 223 -8.06 10.37 -6.78
N ASN A 224 -7.65 10.21 -5.52
CA ASN A 224 -7.32 8.91 -4.95
C ASN A 224 -8.51 7.95 -4.98
N THR A 225 -9.72 8.42 -4.64
CA THR A 225 -10.92 7.58 -4.59
C THR A 225 -11.27 6.92 -5.93
N ASN A 226 -11.04 7.59 -7.05
CA ASN A 226 -11.46 7.09 -8.36
C ASN A 226 -10.32 6.45 -9.15
N GLY A 227 -9.08 6.93 -8.97
CA GLY A 227 -7.95 6.49 -9.77
C GLY A 227 -7.00 5.54 -9.07
N ASN A 228 -7.25 5.12 -7.83
CA ASN A 228 -6.54 3.97 -7.28
C ASN A 228 -7.10 2.65 -7.87
N ALA A 229 -6.42 1.54 -7.61
CA ALA A 229 -6.79 0.21 -8.10
C ALA A 229 -8.25 -0.17 -7.76
N GLU A 230 -8.73 0.11 -6.55
CA GLU A 230 -10.12 -0.16 -6.14
C GLU A 230 -11.13 0.72 -6.90
N GLY A 231 -10.88 2.03 -6.97
CA GLY A 231 -11.76 2.99 -7.63
C GLY A 231 -11.96 2.63 -9.11
N LEU A 232 -10.86 2.27 -9.78
CA LEU A 232 -10.87 1.83 -11.16
C LEU A 232 -11.60 0.51 -11.37
N TRP A 233 -11.54 -0.42 -10.40
CA TRP A 233 -12.26 -1.68 -10.47
C TRP A 233 -13.78 -1.50 -10.25
N ASN A 234 -14.14 -0.56 -9.39
CA ASN A 234 -15.54 -0.26 -9.05
C ASN A 234 -16.24 0.58 -10.11
N ASP A 235 -15.52 1.44 -10.84
CA ASP A 235 -16.05 2.16 -12.00
C ASP A 235 -16.19 1.21 -13.20
N GLU A 236 -17.42 0.89 -13.59
CA GLU A 236 -17.70 -0.02 -14.71
C GLU A 236 -17.09 0.45 -16.04
N THR A 237 -17.03 1.76 -16.28
CA THR A 237 -16.46 2.32 -17.52
C THR A 237 -14.94 2.21 -17.50
N ALA A 238 -14.30 2.60 -16.39
CA ALA A 238 -12.86 2.42 -16.24
C ALA A 238 -12.48 0.95 -16.28
N ARG A 239 -13.27 0.08 -15.64
CA ARG A 239 -13.01 -1.35 -15.62
C ARG A 239 -13.07 -1.94 -17.02
N ALA A 240 -14.12 -1.64 -17.78
CA ALA A 240 -14.27 -2.11 -19.16
C ALA A 240 -13.14 -1.60 -20.08
N GLU A 241 -12.70 -0.36 -19.90
CA GLU A 241 -11.58 0.24 -20.64
C GLU A 241 -10.27 -0.51 -20.36
N ILE A 242 -9.93 -0.76 -19.10
CA ILE A 242 -8.71 -1.48 -18.68
C ILE A 242 -8.75 -2.94 -19.15
N GLN A 243 -9.89 -3.61 -18.96
CA GLN A 243 -10.08 -5.00 -19.39
C GLN A 243 -9.92 -5.15 -20.90
N ALA A 244 -10.45 -4.22 -21.70
CA ALA A 244 -10.28 -4.23 -23.16
C ALA A 244 -8.82 -4.06 -23.62
N ILE A 245 -7.95 -3.44 -22.81
CA ILE A 245 -6.51 -3.38 -23.07
C ILE A 245 -5.85 -4.72 -22.71
N LEU A 246 -6.16 -5.25 -21.53
CA LEU A 246 -5.61 -6.52 -21.05
C LEU A 246 -6.01 -7.70 -21.95
N ASP A 247 -7.25 -7.73 -22.45
CA ASP A 247 -7.80 -8.76 -23.35
C ASP A 247 -7.07 -8.86 -24.70
N GLN A 248 -6.21 -7.88 -25.04
CA GLN A 248 -5.38 -7.95 -26.25
C GLN A 248 -4.24 -8.96 -26.11
N GLY A 249 -3.90 -9.40 -24.89
CA GLY A 249 -2.88 -10.42 -24.66
C GLY A 249 -1.45 -9.97 -24.98
N GLN A 250 -1.18 -8.65 -24.87
CA GLN A 250 0.11 -8.03 -25.23
C GLN A 250 0.70 -7.17 -24.10
N THR A 251 0.15 -7.17 -22.89
CA THR A 251 0.63 -6.31 -21.79
C THR A 251 1.82 -6.97 -21.08
N ASP A 252 3.00 -6.39 -21.19
CA ASP A 252 4.22 -6.88 -20.53
C ASP A 252 4.33 -6.39 -19.09
N LEU A 253 3.87 -5.17 -18.83
CA LEU A 253 3.97 -4.50 -17.53
C LEU A 253 2.67 -3.76 -17.20
N LEU A 254 2.04 -4.10 -16.07
CA LEU A 254 0.93 -3.32 -15.50
C LEU A 254 1.43 -2.48 -14.32
N ILE A 255 1.43 -1.17 -14.45
CA ILE A 255 1.76 -0.23 -13.37
C ILE A 255 0.48 0.30 -12.73
N MET A 256 0.37 0.14 -11.42
CA MET A 256 -0.73 0.64 -10.60
C MET A 256 -0.20 1.66 -9.59
N ILE A 257 -0.81 2.85 -9.57
CA ILE A 257 -0.53 3.84 -8.53
C ILE A 257 -1.31 3.50 -7.24
N CYS A 258 -0.66 3.65 -6.09
CA CYS A 258 -1.33 3.78 -4.80
C CYS A 258 -1.96 5.18 -4.68
N CYS A 259 -2.96 5.45 -3.82
CA CYS A 259 -3.37 4.68 -2.64
C CYS A 259 -4.90 4.74 -2.41
N PRO A 260 -5.45 3.80 -1.63
CA PRO A 260 -6.77 3.94 -1.05
C PRO A 260 -6.88 5.17 -0.13
N ASN A 261 -8.10 5.59 0.15
CA ASN A 261 -8.37 6.72 1.05
C ASN A 261 -7.83 6.47 2.47
N ASP A 262 -7.79 5.21 2.90
CA ASP A 262 -7.13 4.79 4.13
C ASP A 262 -5.91 3.91 3.81
N PRO A 263 -4.75 4.53 3.52
CA PRO A 263 -3.54 3.80 3.15
C PRO A 263 -2.93 3.03 4.33
N ARG A 264 -3.42 3.24 5.57
CA ARG A 264 -2.99 2.54 6.79
C ARG A 264 -3.75 1.24 7.03
N ASN A 265 -4.81 0.99 6.27
CA ASN A 265 -5.57 -0.25 6.32
C ASN A 265 -5.12 -1.17 5.17
N PRO A 266 -4.40 -2.27 5.45
CA PRO A 266 -3.97 -3.21 4.41
C PRO A 266 -5.14 -3.81 3.60
N ALA A 267 -6.33 -3.94 4.19
CA ALA A 267 -7.51 -4.45 3.50
C ALA A 267 -7.99 -3.49 2.39
N ALA A 268 -7.64 -2.20 2.47
CA ALA A 268 -8.02 -1.21 1.48
C ALA A 268 -7.25 -1.36 0.14
N TYR A 269 -6.29 -2.28 0.05
CA TYR A 269 -5.55 -2.58 -1.18
C TYR A 269 -6.13 -3.76 -1.98
N TRP A 270 -7.34 -4.23 -1.67
CA TRP A 270 -7.97 -5.38 -2.31
C TRP A 270 -8.13 -5.26 -3.84
N GLY A 271 -8.19 -4.03 -4.37
CA GLY A 271 -8.27 -3.79 -5.81
C GLY A 271 -7.02 -4.24 -6.57
N ILE A 272 -5.84 -4.22 -5.94
CA ILE A 272 -4.58 -4.63 -6.57
C ILE A 272 -4.61 -6.11 -6.99
N PRO A 273 -4.87 -7.08 -6.10
CA PRO A 273 -4.92 -8.48 -6.51
C PRO A 273 -6.02 -8.79 -7.53
N LYS A 274 -7.13 -8.02 -7.58
CA LYS A 274 -8.15 -8.18 -8.64
C LYS A 274 -7.61 -7.85 -10.02
N TRP A 275 -6.83 -6.78 -10.14
CA TRP A 275 -6.16 -6.43 -11.39
C TRP A 275 -5.06 -7.41 -11.77
N VAL A 276 -4.29 -7.89 -10.78
CA VAL A 276 -3.27 -8.94 -10.99
C VAL A 276 -3.91 -10.22 -11.53
N ASP A 277 -4.98 -10.72 -10.89
CA ASP A 277 -5.70 -11.92 -11.31
C ASP A 277 -6.20 -11.78 -12.76
N TYR A 278 -6.80 -10.63 -13.11
CA TYR A 278 -7.32 -10.40 -14.45
C TYR A 278 -6.20 -10.29 -15.50
N ALA A 279 -5.14 -9.53 -15.18
CA ALA A 279 -4.01 -9.35 -16.09
C ALA A 279 -3.32 -10.69 -16.39
N LEU A 280 -3.02 -11.50 -15.36
CA LEU A 280 -2.41 -12.82 -15.53
C LEU A 280 -3.29 -13.81 -16.31
N ALA A 281 -4.61 -13.72 -16.18
CA ALA A 281 -5.52 -14.55 -16.96
C ALA A 281 -5.44 -14.29 -18.46
N GLN A 282 -5.20 -13.03 -18.87
CA GLN A 282 -5.08 -12.64 -20.28
C GLN A 282 -3.62 -12.61 -20.78
N ASN A 283 -2.67 -12.34 -19.89
CA ASN A 283 -1.27 -12.09 -20.15
C ASN A 283 -0.41 -12.81 -19.07
N PRO A 284 -0.14 -14.13 -19.21
CA PRO A 284 0.45 -14.93 -18.13
C PRO A 284 1.86 -14.52 -17.68
N GLU A 285 2.59 -13.76 -18.50
CA GLU A 285 3.96 -13.31 -18.23
C GLU A 285 4.02 -11.84 -17.76
N THR A 286 2.87 -11.18 -17.53
CA THR A 286 2.84 -9.78 -17.09
C THR A 286 3.59 -9.58 -15.78
N LYS A 287 4.42 -8.54 -15.75
CA LYS A 287 5.05 -7.98 -14.55
C LYS A 287 4.17 -6.87 -13.97
N PHE A 288 4.32 -6.59 -12.69
CA PHE A 288 3.53 -5.57 -12.01
C PHE A 288 4.40 -4.50 -11.36
N GLY A 289 4.16 -3.24 -11.69
CA GLY A 289 4.74 -2.09 -11.01
C GLY A 289 3.78 -1.52 -9.98
N LEU A 290 4.21 -1.42 -8.73
CA LEU A 290 3.41 -0.86 -7.65
C LEU A 290 4.01 0.48 -7.24
N ALA A 291 3.39 1.56 -7.71
CA ALA A 291 3.90 2.91 -7.54
C ALA A 291 3.37 3.59 -6.28
N LEU A 292 4.26 3.98 -5.38
CA LEU A 292 3.96 4.70 -4.14
C LEU A 292 4.41 6.17 -4.25
N PRO A 293 3.49 7.13 -4.44
CA PRO A 293 3.81 8.55 -4.39
C PRO A 293 4.04 9.04 -2.95
N TRP A 294 4.35 10.33 -2.82
CA TRP A 294 4.43 11.01 -1.53
C TRP A 294 3.04 11.36 -0.97
N LEU A 295 3.02 11.83 0.27
CA LEU A 295 1.80 12.25 0.95
C LEU A 295 1.31 13.60 0.41
N ALA A 296 0.02 13.68 0.13
CA ALA A 296 -0.63 14.89 -0.36
C ALA A 296 -0.57 16.04 0.66
N SER A 297 -0.77 17.27 0.19
CA SER A 297 -0.77 18.49 1.01
C SER A 297 0.55 18.70 1.78
N PRO A 298 1.70 18.85 1.10
CA PRO A 298 3.02 18.83 1.74
C PRO A 298 3.21 19.91 2.81
N GLU A 299 2.52 21.05 2.73
CA GLU A 299 2.54 22.11 3.74
C GLU A 299 1.88 21.72 5.07
N GLN A 300 1.05 20.66 5.12
CA GLN A 300 0.46 20.19 6.37
C GLN A 300 1.48 19.57 7.34
N TYR A 301 2.66 19.21 6.82
CA TYR A 301 3.77 18.68 7.60
C TYR A 301 4.70 19.83 7.99
N PRO A 302 5.01 20.01 9.29
CA PRO A 302 5.73 21.19 9.78
C PRO A 302 7.18 21.28 9.28
N ASP A 303 7.81 20.15 8.97
CA ASP A 303 9.21 20.04 8.57
C ASP A 303 9.45 18.77 7.74
N ALA A 304 10.64 18.69 7.14
CA ALA A 304 11.09 17.61 6.28
C ALA A 304 11.22 16.30 7.06
N GLU A 305 11.64 16.36 8.33
CA GLU A 305 11.73 15.19 9.20
C GLU A 305 10.34 14.55 9.40
N THR A 306 9.32 15.35 9.71
CA THR A 306 7.95 14.87 9.91
C THR A 306 7.37 14.32 8.60
N PHE A 307 7.63 14.99 7.47
CA PHE A 307 7.22 14.50 6.16
C PHE A 307 7.86 13.15 5.82
N SER A 308 9.18 13.05 5.98
CA SER A 308 9.97 11.83 5.75
C SER A 308 9.50 10.69 6.64
N ASN A 309 9.35 10.92 7.95
CA ASN A 309 8.92 9.89 8.90
C ASN A 309 7.53 9.35 8.59
N ASN A 310 6.59 10.21 8.17
CA ASN A 310 5.25 9.75 7.80
C ASN A 310 5.26 8.94 6.50
N TRP A 311 6.06 9.35 5.52
CA TRP A 311 6.17 8.62 4.25
C TRP A 311 6.92 7.29 4.43
N ASN A 312 8.05 7.27 5.13
CA ASN A 312 8.82 6.06 5.43
C ASN A 312 7.98 5.04 6.21
N MET A 313 7.18 5.48 7.18
CA MET A 313 6.26 4.58 7.89
C MET A 313 5.25 3.94 6.92
N LEU A 314 4.67 4.72 6.00
CA LEU A 314 3.74 4.20 4.99
C LEU A 314 4.43 3.21 4.06
N HIS A 315 5.63 3.53 3.61
CA HIS A 315 6.41 2.69 2.72
C HIS A 315 6.84 1.39 3.39
N GLU A 316 7.61 1.49 4.46
CA GLU A 316 8.28 0.35 5.10
C GLU A 316 7.31 -0.61 5.78
N ARG A 317 6.26 -0.09 6.43
CA ARG A 317 5.37 -0.93 7.25
C ARG A 317 4.10 -1.40 6.56
N LEU A 318 3.64 -0.67 5.55
CA LEU A 318 2.35 -0.95 4.93
C LEU A 318 2.53 -1.35 3.48
N TRP A 319 3.22 -0.53 2.70
CA TRP A 319 3.39 -0.79 1.28
C TRP A 319 4.25 -2.03 1.00
N LEU A 320 5.42 -2.14 1.66
CA LEU A 320 6.25 -3.34 1.53
C LEU A 320 5.54 -4.61 2.01
N THR A 321 4.63 -4.51 2.98
CA THR A 321 3.78 -5.63 3.42
C THR A 321 2.78 -6.02 2.33
N VAL A 322 2.14 -5.06 1.65
CA VAL A 322 1.26 -5.34 0.50
C VAL A 322 2.04 -6.07 -0.59
N ILE A 323 3.23 -5.59 -0.95
CA ILE A 323 4.09 -6.20 -1.97
C ILE A 323 4.51 -7.62 -1.54
N THR A 324 4.92 -7.80 -0.29
CA THR A 324 5.29 -9.12 0.26
C THR A 324 4.13 -10.11 0.17
N ASN A 325 2.93 -9.67 0.51
CA ASN A 325 1.73 -10.51 0.41
C ASN A 325 1.41 -10.90 -1.04
N LEU A 326 1.60 -9.99 -2.00
CA LEU A 326 1.43 -10.28 -3.42
C LEU A 326 2.48 -11.28 -3.92
N ARG A 327 3.76 -11.08 -3.59
CA ARG A 327 4.83 -12.03 -3.93
C ARG A 327 4.56 -13.43 -3.36
N SER A 328 3.99 -13.51 -2.15
CA SER A 328 3.60 -14.79 -1.55
C SER A 328 2.39 -15.42 -2.25
N ARG A 329 1.42 -14.61 -2.69
CA ARG A 329 0.18 -15.08 -3.36
C ARG A 329 0.42 -15.51 -4.81
N TYR A 330 1.35 -14.88 -5.50
CA TYR A 330 1.63 -15.11 -6.92
C TYR A 330 3.09 -15.56 -7.10
N PRO A 331 3.44 -16.79 -6.66
CA PRO A 331 4.79 -17.30 -6.81
C PRO A 331 5.15 -17.39 -8.30
N GLY A 332 6.26 -16.76 -8.69
CA GLY A 332 6.71 -16.69 -10.08
C GLY A 332 6.26 -15.44 -10.85
N THR A 333 5.49 -14.55 -10.23
CA THR A 333 5.15 -13.23 -10.78
C THR A 333 6.11 -12.17 -10.24
N GLU A 334 6.61 -11.30 -11.13
CA GLU A 334 7.52 -10.21 -10.76
C GLU A 334 6.73 -8.97 -10.31
N PHE A 335 7.01 -8.50 -9.09
CA PHE A 335 6.46 -7.26 -8.53
C PHE A 335 7.59 -6.27 -8.25
N LEU A 336 7.56 -5.16 -8.98
CA LEU A 336 8.45 -4.02 -8.80
C LEU A 336 7.82 -3.07 -7.77
N ASP A 337 8.58 -2.73 -6.72
CA ASP A 337 8.26 -1.57 -5.91
C ASP A 337 8.75 -0.31 -6.64
N ILE A 338 7.88 0.68 -6.79
CA ILE A 338 8.22 1.96 -7.43
C ILE A 338 7.91 3.10 -6.46
N PRO A 339 8.75 3.34 -5.43
CA PRO A 339 8.45 4.31 -4.39
C PRO A 339 8.96 5.71 -4.78
N HIS A 340 8.46 6.26 -5.89
CA HIS A 340 8.86 7.59 -6.36
C HIS A 340 8.49 8.72 -5.37
N GLY A 341 7.72 8.44 -4.33
CA GLY A 341 7.60 9.27 -3.14
C GLY A 341 8.93 9.64 -2.47
N ALA A 342 9.93 8.76 -2.51
CA ALA A 342 11.28 9.00 -1.99
C ALA A 342 11.94 10.23 -2.63
N ALA A 343 11.64 10.52 -3.90
CA ALA A 343 12.13 11.71 -4.59
C ALA A 343 11.65 13.00 -3.91
N ALA A 344 10.39 13.04 -3.46
CA ALA A 344 9.85 14.21 -2.76
C ALA A 344 10.44 14.36 -1.36
N VAL A 345 10.65 13.23 -0.67
CA VAL A 345 11.33 13.18 0.64
C VAL A 345 12.74 13.77 0.53
N GLU A 346 13.53 13.30 -0.43
CA GLU A 346 14.90 13.75 -0.61
C GLU A 346 15.00 15.23 -1.02
N LEU A 347 14.17 15.68 -1.96
CA LEU A 347 14.14 17.09 -2.35
C LEU A 347 13.73 17.99 -1.19
N ARG A 348 12.74 17.58 -0.38
CA ARG A 348 12.32 18.37 0.79
C ARG A 348 13.41 18.44 1.85
N ASN A 349 14.09 17.34 2.14
CA ASN A 349 15.22 17.32 3.07
C ASN A 349 16.32 18.31 2.63
N ARG A 350 16.67 18.33 1.34
CA ARG A 350 17.66 19.27 0.79
C ARG A 350 17.17 20.72 0.78
N PHE A 351 15.89 20.94 0.49
CA PHE A 351 15.28 22.28 0.52
C PHE A 351 15.37 22.89 1.93
N GLU A 352 14.93 22.16 2.95
CA GLU A 352 14.96 22.66 4.33
C GLU A 352 16.39 22.75 4.90
N ALA A 353 17.31 21.90 4.43
CA ALA A 353 18.74 22.02 4.75
C ALA A 353 19.44 23.20 4.03
N GLY A 354 18.76 23.85 3.08
CA GLY A 354 19.34 24.94 2.27
C GLY A 354 20.41 24.46 1.28
N THR A 355 20.34 23.20 0.85
CA THR A 355 21.28 22.58 -0.11
C THR A 355 20.68 22.34 -1.50
N LEU A 356 19.39 22.66 -1.70
CA LEU A 356 18.71 22.59 -2.99
C LEU A 356 18.61 23.99 -3.63
N ASN A 357 19.53 24.31 -4.53
CA ASN A 357 19.61 25.65 -5.17
C ASN A 357 18.65 25.83 -6.36
N ASP A 358 18.10 24.73 -6.87
CA ASP A 358 17.29 24.71 -8.11
C ASP A 358 15.86 25.22 -7.93
N VAL A 359 15.42 25.39 -6.69
CA VAL A 359 14.06 25.83 -6.35
C VAL A 359 14.12 26.98 -5.33
N SER A 360 13.10 27.83 -5.35
CA SER A 360 12.99 28.98 -4.43
C SER A 360 11.91 28.81 -3.37
N THR A 361 10.96 27.89 -3.58
CA THR A 361 9.81 27.64 -2.71
C THR A 361 9.49 26.16 -2.64
N LEU A 362 8.91 25.71 -1.52
CA LEU A 362 8.38 24.34 -1.41
C LEU A 362 7.21 24.12 -2.37
N ILE A 363 6.28 25.07 -2.39
CA ILE A 363 5.10 25.11 -3.27
C ILE A 363 5.10 26.39 -4.09
N GLY A 364 4.94 26.29 -5.41
CA GLY A 364 4.93 27.44 -6.32
C GLY A 364 4.59 27.05 -7.75
N SER A 365 4.01 27.95 -8.55
CA SER A 365 3.52 27.64 -9.91
C SER A 365 4.40 28.20 -11.04
N ASP A 366 5.58 28.71 -10.71
CA ASP A 366 6.51 29.35 -11.64
C ASP A 366 7.53 28.38 -12.27
N GLY A 367 7.50 27.10 -11.89
CA GLY A 367 8.41 26.08 -12.38
C GLY A 367 9.71 25.95 -11.58
N ALA A 368 9.83 26.68 -10.46
CA ALA A 368 10.98 26.69 -9.55
C ALA A 368 10.57 26.30 -8.11
N ALA A 369 9.63 25.35 -7.98
CA ALA A 369 9.25 24.74 -6.72
C ALA A 369 9.49 23.22 -6.70
N ILE A 370 9.32 22.57 -5.55
CA ILE A 370 9.24 21.10 -5.49
C ILE A 370 7.85 20.64 -5.94
N PHE A 371 6.81 21.32 -5.46
CA PHE A 371 5.41 21.06 -5.78
C PHE A 371 4.77 22.25 -6.47
N ARG A 372 3.95 22.00 -7.49
CA ARG A 372 3.35 23.07 -8.29
C ARG A 372 2.08 23.69 -7.70
N ASP A 373 1.47 22.98 -6.74
CA ASP A 373 0.23 23.36 -6.09
C ASP A 373 0.15 22.80 -4.65
N GLU A 374 -0.81 23.33 -3.88
CA GLU A 374 -1.06 22.94 -2.48
C GLU A 374 -1.42 21.47 -2.33
N GLN A 375 -1.99 20.84 -3.38
CA GLN A 375 -2.32 19.42 -3.34
C GLN A 375 -1.05 18.55 -3.28
N GLY A 376 0.06 19.09 -3.79
CA GLY A 376 1.35 18.42 -3.82
C GLY A 376 1.66 17.78 -5.16
N HIS A 377 1.09 18.23 -6.27
CA HIS A 377 1.51 17.70 -7.58
C HIS A 377 2.96 18.10 -7.89
N PRO A 378 3.72 17.26 -8.63
CA PRO A 378 5.13 17.52 -8.85
C PRO A 378 5.32 18.76 -9.74
N ASP A 379 6.22 19.64 -9.34
CA ASP A 379 6.80 20.62 -10.26
C ASP A 379 8.00 19.99 -11.00
N ASN A 380 8.63 20.76 -11.88
CA ASN A 380 9.68 20.34 -12.82
C ASN A 380 10.74 19.42 -12.20
N ILE A 381 11.35 19.80 -11.08
CA ILE A 381 12.46 19.06 -10.49
C ILE A 381 12.02 17.71 -9.91
N LEU A 382 10.87 17.67 -9.24
CA LEU A 382 10.32 16.45 -8.68
C LEU A 382 9.81 15.52 -9.78
N HIS A 383 9.22 16.09 -10.85
CA HIS A 383 8.81 15.33 -12.02
C HIS A 383 10.02 14.69 -12.72
N ASP A 384 11.09 15.44 -12.92
CA ASP A 384 12.33 14.97 -13.54
C ASP A 384 12.99 13.87 -12.68
N LEU A 385 13.13 14.10 -11.36
CA LEU A 385 13.72 13.14 -10.44
C LEU A 385 12.90 11.85 -10.31
N GLY A 386 11.58 11.95 -10.13
CA GLY A 386 10.73 10.77 -10.03
C GLY A 386 10.68 9.95 -11.32
N THR A 387 10.84 10.57 -12.49
CA THR A 387 10.94 9.84 -13.76
C THR A 387 12.24 9.04 -13.85
N LEU A 388 13.36 9.57 -13.34
CA LEU A 388 14.63 8.83 -13.23
C LEU A 388 14.48 7.62 -12.30
N VAL A 389 13.78 7.77 -11.17
CA VAL A 389 13.49 6.66 -10.25
C VAL A 389 12.69 5.56 -10.95
N TRP A 390 11.63 5.93 -11.70
CA TRP A 390 10.86 4.97 -12.51
C TRP A 390 11.74 4.25 -13.54
N LEU A 391 12.57 5.00 -14.27
CA LEU A 391 13.48 4.44 -15.28
C LEU A 391 14.43 3.41 -14.68
N GLY A 392 15.08 3.75 -13.55
CA GLY A 392 16.02 2.86 -12.88
C GLY A 392 15.37 1.59 -12.33
N LEU A 393 14.15 1.67 -11.80
CA LEU A 393 13.44 0.53 -11.22
C LEU A 393 12.77 -0.37 -12.27
N ILE A 394 12.27 0.20 -13.37
CA ILE A 394 11.60 -0.57 -14.43
C ILE A 394 12.61 -1.28 -15.33
N TYR A 395 13.71 -0.62 -15.67
CA TYR A 395 14.63 -1.07 -16.73
C TYR A 395 16.02 -1.47 -16.27
N ASP A 396 16.26 -1.48 -14.97
CA ASP A 396 17.57 -1.77 -14.39
C ASP A 396 18.70 -0.87 -14.96
N VAL A 397 18.37 0.39 -15.26
CA VAL A 397 19.32 1.35 -15.84
C VAL A 397 20.26 1.88 -14.77
N ASP A 398 21.57 1.87 -15.06
CA ASP A 398 22.56 2.63 -14.29
C ASP A 398 22.42 4.13 -14.61
N LEU A 399 21.80 4.86 -13.70
CA LEU A 399 21.51 6.28 -13.83
C LEU A 399 22.77 7.14 -13.71
N SER A 400 23.88 6.60 -13.19
CA SER A 400 25.17 7.29 -13.20
C SER A 400 25.78 7.37 -14.62
N ILE A 401 25.33 6.50 -15.52
CA ILE A 401 25.79 6.40 -16.91
C ILE A 401 24.72 6.91 -17.90
N TYR A 402 23.43 6.67 -17.64
CA TYR A 402 22.28 6.99 -18.51
C TYR A 402 21.25 7.92 -17.85
N PRO A 403 20.39 8.62 -18.62
CA PRO A 403 20.36 8.71 -20.08
C PRO A 403 21.42 9.68 -20.59
N THR A 404 22.34 9.18 -21.40
CA THR A 404 23.13 10.01 -22.32
C THR A 404 22.29 10.58 -23.46
N GLY A 405 21.01 10.19 -23.59
CA GLY A 405 20.07 10.67 -24.59
C GLY A 405 19.17 11.85 -24.18
N ASP A 406 19.32 12.47 -23.00
CA ASP A 406 19.01 13.90 -22.95
C ASP A 406 20.12 14.58 -23.75
N PRO A 407 19.87 15.29 -24.86
CA PRO A 407 20.87 16.09 -25.56
C PRO A 407 21.45 17.23 -24.69
N GLY A 408 21.31 17.16 -23.36
CA GLY A 408 21.99 17.99 -22.40
C GLY A 408 21.24 19.26 -22.06
N ASN A 409 19.90 19.26 -22.03
CA ASN A 409 19.15 20.46 -21.67
C ASN A 409 18.17 20.30 -20.50
N ARG A 410 17.64 19.11 -20.19
CA ARG A 410 16.58 18.98 -19.17
C ARG A 410 17.06 18.56 -17.81
N ILE A 411 17.84 17.49 -17.71
CA ILE A 411 18.40 17.03 -16.43
C ILE A 411 19.63 17.87 -16.06
N SER A 412 20.43 18.24 -17.05
CA SER A 412 21.63 19.06 -16.88
C SER A 412 21.38 20.55 -16.62
N ARG A 413 20.12 21.00 -16.64
CA ARG A 413 19.78 22.38 -16.24
C ARG A 413 19.84 22.58 -14.73
N TYR A 414 19.80 21.49 -13.97
CA TYR A 414 19.84 21.54 -12.51
C TYR A 414 21.28 21.62 -12.02
N GLU A 415 21.52 22.46 -11.02
CA GLU A 415 22.75 22.46 -10.25
C GLU A 415 22.87 21.16 -9.43
N THR A 416 21.74 20.65 -8.92
CA THR A 416 21.65 19.38 -8.21
C THR A 416 21.75 18.20 -9.17
N ASP A 417 22.64 17.24 -8.89
CA ASP A 417 22.71 16.01 -9.69
C ASP A 417 21.54 15.08 -9.37
N LEU A 418 20.45 15.22 -10.12
CA LEU A 418 19.27 14.38 -9.95
C LEU A 418 19.53 12.90 -10.24
N ARG A 419 20.56 12.57 -11.03
CA ARG A 419 20.90 11.17 -11.32
C ARG A 419 21.55 10.51 -10.13
N GLU A 420 22.45 11.22 -9.45
CA GLU A 420 23.03 10.73 -8.19
C GLU A 420 21.92 10.44 -7.17
N ILE A 421 20.99 11.38 -7.01
CA ILE A 421 19.85 11.19 -6.09
C ILE A 421 19.00 9.99 -6.49
N ALA A 422 18.61 9.90 -7.76
CA ALA A 422 17.79 8.79 -8.23
C ALA A 422 18.52 7.45 -8.08
N GLN A 423 19.83 7.39 -8.35
CA GLN A 423 20.62 6.17 -8.19
C GLN A 423 20.69 5.74 -6.72
N LEU A 424 20.81 6.68 -5.77
CA LEU A 424 20.77 6.37 -4.35
C LEU A 424 19.43 5.74 -3.95
N ILE A 425 18.31 6.34 -4.37
CA ILE A 425 16.96 5.80 -4.12
C ILE A 425 16.83 4.40 -4.74
N VAL A 426 17.22 4.23 -6.00
CA VAL A 426 17.15 2.95 -6.71
C VAL A 426 17.98 1.86 -6.03
N ASN A 427 19.19 2.20 -5.56
CA ASN A 427 20.05 1.26 -4.85
C ASN A 427 19.45 0.85 -3.52
N GLU A 428 18.93 1.80 -2.74
CA GLU A 428 18.26 1.52 -1.47
C GLU A 428 17.09 0.54 -1.66
N GLU A 429 16.27 0.74 -2.69
CA GLU A 429 15.13 -0.14 -2.94
C GLU A 429 15.52 -1.54 -3.43
N ARG A 430 16.65 -1.68 -4.14
CA ARG A 430 17.14 -2.99 -4.59
C ARG A 430 17.80 -3.80 -3.50
N GLU A 431 18.24 -3.17 -2.41
CA GLU A 431 18.82 -3.84 -1.24
C GLU A 431 17.74 -4.44 -0.31
N ARG A 432 16.47 -4.11 -0.52
CA ARG A 432 15.31 -4.60 0.24
C ARG A 432 14.73 -5.87 -0.38
#